data_AF-A0A9E0EDK2-F1
#
_entry.id   AF-A0A9E0EDK2-F1
#
_cell.length_a   1.000
_cell.length_b   1.000
_cell.length_c   1.000
_cell.angle_alpha   90.00
_cell.angle_beta   90.00
_cell.angle_gamma   90.00
#
_symmetry.space_group_name_H-M   'P 1'
#
loop_
_entity.id
_entity.type
_entity.pdbx_description
1 polymer ?
#
loop_
_entity_poly.entity_id
_entity_poly.type
_entity_poly.pdbx_seq_one_letter_code
_entity_poly.pdbx_strand_id
1 'polypeptide(L)'
;MPDLMIILKLFTSFLVIGLFSFGGGYSSLSIMEDMMVNKYLFLSKTEFWQVVAIAQVTPGPIALNCATYIGAKKAGMLGAIVSTFSVIFMPILLSIILIYIYKISSKNDIIRDIFQNLQKMIPFLIILSLFSLARDV
;
A
#
# COMPACT_ATOMS: atom_id res chain seq x y z
N MET A 1 -15.53 -2.19 -24.65
CA MET A 1 -14.18 -2.26 -24.04
C MET A 1 -14.03 -1.08 -23.10
N PRO A 2 -13.45 -1.25 -21.90
CA PRO A 2 -13.13 -0.11 -21.04
C PRO A 2 -12.17 0.85 -21.74
N ASP A 3 -12.38 2.15 -21.57
CA ASP A 3 -11.52 3.16 -22.17
C ASP A 3 -10.09 3.03 -21.64
N LEU A 4 -9.11 2.98 -22.56
CA LEU A 4 -7.69 2.90 -22.23
C LEU A 4 -7.25 3.98 -21.22
N MET A 5 -7.86 5.16 -21.33
CA MET A 5 -7.65 6.29 -20.43
C MET A 5 -8.00 5.95 -18.97
N ILE A 6 -9.07 5.19 -18.73
CA ILE A 6 -9.49 4.77 -17.38
C ILE A 6 -8.47 3.78 -16.81
N ILE A 7 -8.04 2.81 -17.62
CA ILE A 7 -7.05 1.81 -17.21
C ILE A 7 -5.72 2.49 -16.83
N LEU A 8 -5.26 3.47 -17.62
CA LEU A 8 -4.04 4.23 -17.33
C LEU A 8 -4.17 5.04 -16.04
N LYS A 9 -5.32 5.67 -15.79
CA LYS A 9 -5.59 6.38 -14.54
C LYS A 9 -5.59 5.44 -13.34
N LEU A 10 -6.22 4.27 -13.45
CA LEU A 10 -6.19 3.24 -12.40
C LEU A 10 -4.76 2.76 -12.14
N PHE A 11 -4.02 2.40 -13.20
CA PHE A 11 -2.63 1.97 -13.11
C PHE A 11 -1.77 2.98 -12.37
N THR A 12 -1.74 4.22 -12.85
CA THR A 12 -0.92 5.28 -12.25
C THR A 12 -1.33 5.61 -10.81
N SER A 13 -2.62 5.61 -10.51
CA SER A 13 -3.10 5.87 -9.14
C SER A 13 -2.65 4.79 -8.17
N PHE A 14 -2.91 3.52 -8.48
CA PHE A 14 -2.55 2.42 -7.60
C PHE A 14 -1.04 2.17 -7.54
N LEU A 15 -0.31 2.53 -8.60
CA LEU A 15 1.15 2.54 -8.60
C LEU A 15 1.71 3.58 -7.62
N VAL A 16 1.16 4.80 -7.59
CA VAL A 16 1.54 5.84 -6.62
C VAL A 16 1.15 5.42 -5.20
N ILE A 17 -0.04 4.89 -5.00
CA ILE A 17 -0.47 4.36 -3.70
C ILE A 17 0.47 3.26 -3.23
N GLY A 18 0.87 2.33 -4.11
CA GLY A 18 1.85 1.29 -3.81
C GLY A 18 3.21 1.86 -3.40
N LEU A 19 3.68 2.91 -4.10
CA LEU A 19 4.95 3.57 -3.81
C LEU A 19 4.96 4.27 -2.43
N PHE A 20 3.83 4.85 -2.02
CA PHE A 20 3.68 5.54 -0.73
C PHE A 20 2.94 4.73 0.33
N SER A 21 2.86 3.40 0.17
CA SER A 21 2.24 2.52 1.18
C SER A 21 3.10 2.33 2.44
N PHE A 22 4.31 2.90 2.48
CA PHE A 22 5.21 2.88 3.62
C PHE A 22 4.85 4.00 4.61
N GLY A 23 3.95 3.71 5.55
CA GLY A 23 3.55 4.70 6.57
C GLY A 23 2.35 4.30 7.44
N GLY A 24 1.99 3.02 7.47
CA GLY A 24 0.76 2.53 8.10
C GLY A 24 -0.44 2.56 7.15
N GLY A 25 -1.43 1.69 7.40
CA GLY A 25 -2.59 1.52 6.49
C GLY A 25 -3.46 2.76 6.30
N TYR A 26 -3.45 3.70 7.26
CA TYR A 26 -4.25 4.93 7.19
C TYR A 26 -3.64 6.00 6.26
N SER A 27 -2.32 6.00 6.11
CA SER A 27 -1.60 6.91 5.22
C SER A 27 -1.91 6.58 3.76
N SER A 28 -1.88 5.30 3.40
CA SER A 28 -2.24 4.82 2.07
C SER A 28 -3.73 5.01 1.75
N LEU A 29 -4.61 4.85 2.75
CA LEU A 29 -6.04 5.16 2.60
C LEU A 29 -6.28 6.65 2.32
N SER A 30 -5.56 7.55 2.98
CA SER A 30 -5.70 9.00 2.77
C SER A 30 -5.32 9.41 1.34
N ILE A 31 -4.20 8.87 0.83
CA ILE A 31 -3.77 9.08 -0.57
C ILE A 31 -4.79 8.47 -1.54
N MET A 32 -5.31 7.29 -1.22
CA MET A 32 -6.32 6.63 -2.04
C MET A 32 -7.64 7.42 -2.08
N GLU A 33 -8.12 7.96 -0.95
CA GLU A 33 -9.30 8.83 -0.89
C GLU A 33 -9.10 10.04 -1.80
N ASP A 34 -7.96 10.73 -1.68
CA ASP A 34 -7.68 11.90 -2.51
C ASP A 34 -7.69 11.57 -4.01
N MET A 35 -7.03 10.47 -4.42
CA MET A 35 -6.98 10.08 -5.82
C MET A 35 -8.34 9.62 -6.37
N MET A 36 -9.07 8.81 -5.61
CA MET A 36 -10.30 8.17 -6.07
C MET A 36 -11.52 9.08 -5.95
N VAL A 37 -11.53 9.98 -4.95
CA VAL A 37 -12.65 10.88 -4.67
C VAL A 37 -12.40 12.28 -5.24
N ASN A 38 -11.27 12.91 -4.93
CA ASN A 38 -11.05 14.32 -5.29
C ASN A 38 -10.46 14.48 -6.70
N LYS A 39 -9.43 13.69 -7.05
CA LYS A 39 -8.67 13.89 -8.28
C LYS A 39 -9.34 13.29 -9.52
N TYR A 40 -9.70 12.00 -9.46
CA TYR A 40 -10.27 11.29 -10.60
C TYR A 40 -11.79 11.13 -10.54
N LEU A 41 -12.42 11.52 -9.42
CA LEU A 41 -13.88 11.48 -9.22
C LEU A 41 -14.47 10.09 -9.56
N PHE A 42 -13.70 9.04 -9.29
CA PHE A 42 -14.14 7.67 -9.51
C PHE A 42 -15.20 7.25 -8.50
N LEU A 43 -15.14 7.75 -7.28
CA LEU A 43 -16.09 7.40 -6.23
C LEU A 43 -16.56 8.67 -5.52
N SER A 44 -17.79 8.65 -5.01
CA SER A 44 -18.15 9.61 -3.97
C SER A 44 -17.42 9.27 -2.66
N LYS A 45 -17.34 10.23 -1.75
CA LYS A 45 -16.75 10.00 -0.41
C LYS A 45 -17.45 8.86 0.33
N THR A 46 -18.78 8.78 0.25
CA THR A 46 -19.55 7.71 0.88
C THR A 46 -19.28 6.35 0.24
N GLU A 47 -19.22 6.28 -1.09
CA GLU A 47 -18.86 5.05 -1.80
C GLU A 47 -17.45 4.59 -1.46
N PHE A 48 -16.48 5.50 -1.34
CA PHE A 48 -15.11 5.15 -0.96
C PHE A 48 -15.08 4.44 0.40
N TRP A 49 -15.73 5.00 1.43
CA TRP A 49 -15.78 4.38 2.75
C TRP A 49 -16.56 3.05 2.77
N GLN A 50 -17.57 2.89 1.90
CA GLN A 50 -18.22 1.59 1.71
C GLN A 50 -17.26 0.54 1.12
N VAL A 51 -16.45 0.93 0.11
CA VAL A 51 -15.42 0.04 -0.43
C VAL A 51 -14.40 -0.34 0.64
N VAL A 52 -13.95 0.63 1.44
CA VAL A 52 -13.02 0.36 2.55
C VAL A 52 -13.64 -0.60 3.57
N ALA A 53 -14.90 -0.41 3.93
CA ALA A 53 -15.61 -1.32 4.84
C ALA A 53 -15.68 -2.75 4.28
N ILE A 54 -16.01 -2.90 2.99
CA ILE A 54 -15.99 -4.20 2.30
C ILE A 54 -14.58 -4.80 2.33
N ALA A 55 -13.57 -4.00 2.03
CA ALA A 55 -12.17 -4.44 2.00
C ALA A 55 -11.66 -4.91 3.37
N GLN A 56 -12.18 -4.36 4.47
CA GLN A 56 -11.83 -4.79 5.83
C GLN A 56 -12.51 -6.10 6.25
N VAL A 57 -13.74 -6.36 5.80
CA VAL A 57 -14.42 -7.64 6.10
C VAL A 57 -13.94 -8.79 5.21
N THR A 58 -13.34 -8.48 4.06
CA THR A 58 -12.66 -9.47 3.22
C THR A 58 -11.26 -9.78 3.75
N PRO A 59 -10.83 -11.06 3.76
CA PRO A 59 -9.48 -11.41 4.17
C PRO A 59 -8.44 -10.76 3.24
N GLY A 60 -7.32 -10.31 3.82
CA GLY A 60 -6.18 -9.76 3.07
C GLY A 60 -5.92 -8.26 3.29
N PRO A 61 -4.94 -7.69 2.56
CA PRO A 61 -4.56 -6.29 2.74
C PRO A 61 -5.63 -5.34 2.20
N ILE A 62 -6.06 -4.38 3.03
CA ILE A 62 -7.13 -3.42 2.71
C ILE A 62 -6.86 -2.71 1.36
N ALA A 63 -5.64 -2.21 1.15
CA ALA A 63 -5.29 -1.49 -0.07
C ALA A 63 -5.39 -2.37 -1.34
N LEU A 64 -5.06 -3.66 -1.24
CA LEU A 64 -5.13 -4.62 -2.34
C LEU A 64 -6.59 -4.97 -2.67
N ASN A 65 -7.40 -5.19 -1.63
CA ASN A 65 -8.83 -5.47 -1.77
C ASN A 65 -9.57 -4.26 -2.37
N CYS A 66 -9.28 -3.04 -1.89
CA CYS A 66 -9.78 -1.80 -2.49
C CYS A 66 -9.37 -1.67 -3.95
N ALA A 67 -8.09 -1.88 -4.29
CA ALA A 67 -7.60 -1.78 -5.66
C ALA A 67 -8.33 -2.73 -6.62
N THR A 68 -8.48 -3.98 -6.18
CA THR A 68 -9.17 -5.03 -6.95
C THR A 68 -10.64 -4.66 -7.18
N TYR A 69 -11.35 -4.23 -6.12
CA TYR A 69 -12.76 -3.88 -6.20
C TYR A 69 -13.02 -2.63 -7.04
N ILE A 70 -12.25 -1.56 -6.83
CA ILE A 70 -12.39 -0.29 -7.57
C ILE A 70 -12.05 -0.52 -9.04
N GLY A 71 -10.98 -1.26 -9.32
CA GLY A 71 -10.61 -1.65 -10.67
C GLY A 71 -11.70 -2.46 -11.38
N ALA A 72 -12.26 -3.46 -10.69
CA ALA A 72 -13.39 -4.26 -11.19
C ALA A 72 -14.62 -3.39 -11.50
N LYS A 73 -14.99 -2.49 -10.58
CA LYS A 73 -16.15 -1.60 -10.73
C LYS A 73 -15.98 -0.61 -11.88
N LYS A 74 -14.76 -0.15 -12.18
CA LYS A 74 -14.51 0.90 -13.19
C LYS A 74 -14.14 0.41 -14.58
N ALA A 75 -13.43 -0.71 -14.70
CA ALA A 75 -12.99 -1.22 -15.99
C ALA A 75 -13.11 -2.75 -16.11
N GLY A 76 -13.99 -3.36 -15.30
CA GLY A 76 -14.23 -4.80 -15.30
C GLY A 76 -13.00 -5.61 -14.90
N MET A 77 -12.90 -6.84 -15.40
CA MET A 77 -11.81 -7.75 -15.04
C MET A 77 -10.42 -7.22 -15.36
N LEU A 78 -10.26 -6.52 -16.50
CA LEU A 78 -9.00 -5.88 -16.85
C LEU A 78 -8.62 -4.77 -15.85
N GLY A 79 -9.59 -3.95 -15.46
CA GLY A 79 -9.39 -2.94 -14.44
C GLY A 79 -8.94 -3.52 -13.10
N ALA A 80 -9.55 -4.64 -12.69
CA ALA A 80 -9.17 -5.35 -11.48
C ALA A 80 -7.71 -5.82 -11.54
N ILE A 81 -7.34 -6.57 -12.58
CA ILE A 81 -5.99 -7.11 -12.76
C ILE A 81 -4.94 -5.99 -12.76
N VAL A 82 -5.18 -4.93 -13.53
CA VAL A 82 -4.23 -3.82 -13.65
C VAL A 82 -4.09 -3.08 -12.32
N SER A 83 -5.19 -2.80 -11.62
CA SER A 83 -5.16 -2.08 -10.34
C SER A 83 -4.43 -2.88 -9.26
N THR A 84 -4.74 -4.18 -9.14
CA THR A 84 -4.09 -5.09 -8.21
C THR A 84 -2.60 -5.27 -8.51
N PHE A 85 -2.24 -5.43 -9.79
CA PHE A 85 -0.85 -5.52 -10.19
C PHE A 85 -0.08 -4.25 -9.84
N SER A 86 -0.66 -3.07 -10.13
CA SER A 86 -0.02 -1.77 -9.91
C SER A 86 0.33 -1.52 -8.45
N VAL A 87 -0.59 -1.86 -7.53
CA VAL A 87 -0.39 -1.62 -6.10
C VAL A 87 0.70 -2.49 -5.50
N ILE A 88 0.94 -3.69 -6.07
CA ILE A 88 1.95 -4.65 -5.61
C ILE A 88 3.29 -4.41 -6.30
N PHE A 89 3.27 -4.00 -7.57
CA PHE A 89 4.45 -3.86 -8.41
C PHE A 89 5.50 -2.91 -7.80
N MET A 90 5.07 -1.73 -7.33
CA MET A 90 5.99 -0.74 -6.74
C MET A 90 6.65 -1.23 -5.45
N PRO A 91 5.91 -1.73 -4.44
CA PRO A 91 6.52 -2.31 -3.23
C PRO A 91 7.54 -3.42 -3.53
N ILE A 92 7.23 -4.32 -4.47
CA ILE A 92 8.16 -5.40 -4.86
C ILE A 92 9.42 -4.82 -5.49
N LEU A 93 9.28 -3.90 -6.45
CA LEU A 93 10.40 -3.26 -7.12
C LEU A 93 11.31 -2.53 -6.12
N LEU A 94 10.72 -1.75 -5.22
CA LEU A 94 11.46 -1.03 -4.19
C LEU A 94 12.19 -1.99 -3.26
N SER A 95 11.54 -3.08 -2.85
CA SER A 95 12.14 -4.10 -1.99
C SER A 95 13.35 -4.77 -2.64
N ILE A 96 13.26 -5.11 -3.93
CA ILE A 96 14.38 -5.70 -4.69
C ILE A 96 15.55 -4.72 -4.77
N ILE A 97 15.28 -3.44 -5.07
CA ILE A 97 16.31 -2.39 -5.13
C ILE A 97 17.01 -2.26 -3.77
N LEU A 98 16.25 -2.21 -2.67
CA LEU A 98 16.80 -2.11 -1.32
C LEU A 98 17.68 -3.33 -0.98
N ILE A 99 17.22 -4.54 -1.31
CA ILE A 99 18.00 -5.77 -1.07
C ILE A 99 19.30 -5.76 -1.87
N TYR A 100 19.27 -5.28 -3.11
CA TYR A 100 20.46 -5.15 -3.95
C TYR A 100 21.47 -4.16 -3.35
N ILE A 101 21.01 -2.98 -2.94
CA ILE A 101 21.85 -1.97 -2.26
C ILE A 101 22.44 -2.54 -0.97
N TYR A 102 21.64 -3.25 -0.18
CA TYR A 102 22.10 -3.91 1.04
C TYR A 102 23.22 -4.90 0.74
N LYS A 103 23.08 -5.78 -0.27
CA LYS A 103 24.12 -6.76 -0.63
C LYS A 103 25.45 -6.12 -1.01
N ILE A 104 25.42 -5.00 -1.74
CA ILE A 104 26.64 -4.26 -2.10
C ILE A 104 27.28 -3.63 -0.87
N SER A 105 26.47 -3.05 0.00
CA SER A 105 26.92 -2.28 1.17
C SER A 105 27.31 -3.15 2.36
N SER A 106 26.84 -4.40 2.42
CA SER A 106 27.05 -5.36 3.53
C SER A 106 28.49 -5.87 3.64
N LYS A 107 29.39 -5.52 2.70
CA LYS A 107 30.83 -5.75 2.86
C LYS A 107 31.45 -4.94 4.00
N ASN A 108 30.80 -3.84 4.42
CA ASN A 108 31.24 -3.03 5.54
C ASN A 108 30.53 -3.52 6.82
N ASP A 109 31.30 -3.96 7.81
CA ASP A 109 30.78 -4.52 9.07
C ASP A 109 29.83 -3.55 9.80
N ILE A 110 30.10 -2.24 9.72
CA ILE A 110 29.25 -1.19 10.32
C ILE A 110 27.84 -1.20 9.72
N ILE A 111 27.72 -1.32 8.39
CA ILE A 111 26.43 -1.30 7.71
C ILE A 111 25.65 -2.56 8.07
N ARG A 112 26.33 -3.72 8.10
CA ARG A 112 25.71 -4.98 8.52
C ARG A 112 25.15 -4.90 9.93
N ASP A 113 25.93 -4.35 10.87
CA ASP A 113 25.53 -4.24 12.27
C ASP A 113 24.35 -3.28 12.48
N ILE A 114 24.33 -2.14 11.77
CA ILE A 114 23.19 -1.21 11.78
C ILE A 114 21.91 -1.93 11.33
N PHE A 115 21.94 -2.63 10.20
CA PHE A 115 20.76 -3.32 9.66
C PHE A 115 20.28 -4.45 10.58
N GLN A 116 21.19 -5.25 11.14
CA GLN A 116 20.81 -6.32 12.08
C GLN A 116 20.20 -5.76 13.38
N ASN A 117 20.74 -4.66 13.89
CA ASN A 117 20.20 -4.02 15.09
C ASN A 117 18.85 -3.33 14.82
N LEU A 118 18.66 -2.76 13.63
CA LEU A 118 17.36 -2.23 13.19
C LEU A 118 16.27 -3.32 13.19
N GLN A 119 16.57 -4.50 12.65
CA GLN A 119 15.63 -5.63 12.64
C GLN A 119 15.22 -6.06 14.05
N LYS A 120 16.16 -6.06 15.00
CA LYS A 120 15.89 -6.38 16.41
C LYS A 120 15.09 -5.29 17.11
N MET A 121 15.22 -4.03 16.68
CA MET A 121 14.52 -2.88 17.28
C MET A 121 13.01 -2.88 16.95
N ILE A 122 12.60 -3.39 15.79
CA ILE A 122 11.18 -3.42 15.37
C ILE A 122 10.28 -4.14 16.39
N PRO A 123 10.53 -5.41 16.77
CA PRO A 123 9.68 -6.09 17.77
C PRO A 123 9.72 -5.40 19.14
N PHE A 124 10.84 -4.80 19.52
CA PHE A 124 10.92 -4.01 20.75
C PHE A 124 9.98 -2.80 20.71
N LEU A 125 9.96 -2.04 19.60
CA LEU A 125 9.04 -0.90 19.42
C LEU A 125 7.58 -1.34 19.43
N ILE A 126 7.25 -2.51 18.84
CA ILE A 126 5.89 -3.05 18.87
C ILE A 126 5.48 -3.35 20.32
N ILE A 127 6.33 -4.03 21.10
CA ILE A 127 6.06 -4.33 22.52
C ILE A 127 5.92 -3.04 23.34
N LEU A 128 6.80 -2.06 23.11
CA LEU A 128 6.75 -0.77 23.79
C LEU A 128 5.43 -0.03 23.50
N SER A 129 5.00 -0.07 22.24
CA SER A 129 3.74 0.56 21.81
C SER A 129 2.53 -0.08 22.48
N LEU A 130 2.52 -1.42 22.60
CA LEU A 130 1.47 -2.16 23.30
C LEU A 130 1.44 -1.81 24.80
N PHE A 131 2.62 -1.70 25.44
CA PHE A 131 2.72 -1.37 26.85
C PHE A 131 2.27 0.07 27.15
N SER A 132 2.59 1.02 26.26
CA SER A 132 2.06 2.39 26.36
C SER A 132 0.53 2.38 26.30
N LEU A 133 -0.04 1.70 25.31
CA LEU A 133 -1.49 1.65 25.12
C LEU A 133 -2.21 1.02 26.33
N ALA A 134 -1.63 -0.02 26.93
CA ALA A 134 -2.19 -0.68 28.12
C ALA A 134 -2.10 0.18 29.39
N ARG A 135 -1.19 1.16 29.45
CA ARG A 135 -1.10 2.11 30.56
C ARG A 135 -2.12 3.25 30.45
N ASP A 136 -2.48 3.61 29.21
CA ASP A 136 -3.38 4.72 28.91
C ASP A 136 -4.88 4.32 28.95
N VAL A 137 -5.20 3.05 29.21
CA VAL A 137 -6.56 2.49 29.41
C VAL A 137 -6.82 2.27 30.89
#